data_AF-A0A7Z0B6C6-F1
#
_entry.id   AF-A0A7Z0B6C6-F1
#
_cell.length_a   1.000
_cell.length_b   1.000
_cell.length_c   1.000
_cell.angle_alpha   90.00
_cell.angle_beta   90.00
_cell.angle_gamma   90.00
#
_symmetry.space_group_name_H-M   'P 1'
#
loop_
_entity.id
_entity.type
_entity.pdbx_description
1 polymer ?
#
loop_
_entity_poly.entity_id
_entity_poly.type
_entity_poly.pdbx_seq_one_letter_code
_entity_poly.pdbx_strand_id
1 'polypeptide(L)'
;MKSAFAAMIMVVSSIGWAAPPSENLVKSCLQARAVAPSVTIRNINVDEVFQEDDYANGFNAGYILKYEGTDMGYAERKPDQALIYSGKLYRLSKSIPIGNNGKAKPAAFNPMLAQWSLAKEGKHQYFCVGFNFDGLGQSGSFQNVHGGYLLNLKNRDLYFAVRDIRQ
;
A
#
# COMPACT_ATOMS: atom_id res chain seq x y z
N MET A 1 -46.04 40.63 -18.55
CA MET A 1 -44.88 39.90 -19.12
C MET A 1 -43.89 39.65 -17.99
N LYS A 2 -43.70 38.41 -17.55
CA LYS A 2 -42.77 38.05 -16.48
C LYS A 2 -41.57 37.35 -17.12
N SER A 3 -40.42 38.02 -17.13
CA SER A 3 -39.16 37.47 -17.62
C SER A 3 -38.50 36.69 -16.48
N ALA A 4 -38.34 35.38 -16.64
CA ALA A 4 -37.62 34.54 -15.70
C ALA A 4 -36.17 34.42 -16.15
N PHE A 5 -35.25 35.03 -15.40
CA PHE A 5 -33.82 34.82 -15.56
C PHE A 5 -33.44 33.48 -14.91
N ALA A 6 -33.07 32.50 -15.73
CA ALA A 6 -32.48 31.25 -15.25
C ALA A 6 -30.99 31.48 -14.94
N ALA A 7 -30.62 31.43 -13.66
CA ALA A 7 -29.23 31.45 -13.23
C ALA A 7 -28.62 30.05 -13.37
N MET A 8 -27.64 29.91 -14.27
CA MET A 8 -26.93 28.66 -14.52
C MET A 8 -25.73 28.56 -13.56
N ILE A 9 -25.82 27.69 -12.55
CA ILE A 9 -24.74 27.44 -11.59
C ILE A 9 -23.73 26.49 -12.25
N MET A 10 -22.57 27.00 -12.64
CA MET A 10 -21.43 26.17 -13.04
C MET A 10 -20.78 25.58 -11.79
N VAL A 11 -21.01 24.29 -11.55
CA VAL A 11 -20.26 23.51 -10.56
C VAL A 11 -18.89 23.22 -11.16
N VAL A 12 -17.88 24.00 -10.78
CA VAL A 12 -16.47 23.71 -11.08
C VAL A 12 -16.04 22.59 -10.13
N SER A 13 -16.13 21.35 -10.58
CA SER A 13 -15.56 20.20 -9.87
C SER A 13 -14.04 20.22 -10.06
N SER A 14 -13.31 20.73 -9.07
CA SER A 14 -11.86 20.56 -8.98
C SER A 14 -11.55 19.08 -8.77
N ILE A 15 -11.03 18.44 -9.80
CA ILE A 15 -10.47 17.09 -9.72
C ILE A 15 -9.19 17.20 -8.91
N GLY A 16 -9.31 17.14 -7.58
CA GLY A 16 -8.17 17.08 -6.68
C GLY A 16 -7.42 15.78 -6.93
N TRP A 17 -6.28 15.85 -7.61
CA TRP A 17 -5.33 14.74 -7.64
C TRP A 17 -4.83 14.54 -6.22
N ALA A 18 -5.05 13.34 -5.67
CA ALA A 18 -4.58 13.03 -4.33
C ALA A 18 -3.05 13.15 -4.31
N ALA A 19 -2.54 14.01 -3.43
CA ALA A 19 -1.11 14.15 -3.24
C ALA A 19 -0.52 12.77 -2.82
N PRO A 20 0.68 12.41 -3.31
CA PRO A 20 1.35 11.19 -2.88
C PRO A 20 1.57 11.20 -1.36
N PRO A 21 1.75 10.03 -0.73
CA PRO A 21 2.05 9.95 0.70
C PRO A 21 3.33 10.71 1.05
N SER A 22 3.37 11.28 2.26
CA SER A 22 4.57 11.97 2.76
C SER A 22 5.73 11.00 2.98
N GLU A 23 6.96 11.51 2.96
CA GLU A 23 8.15 10.68 3.19
C GLU A 23 8.16 10.05 4.60
N ASN A 24 7.63 10.77 5.61
CA ASN A 24 7.50 10.24 6.97
C ASN A 24 6.54 9.05 7.02
N LEU A 25 5.40 9.13 6.32
CA LEU A 25 4.45 8.03 6.23
C LEU A 25 5.08 6.84 5.48
N VAL A 26 5.76 7.09 4.36
CA VAL A 26 6.44 6.05 3.58
C VAL A 26 7.45 5.31 4.46
N LYS A 27 8.40 6.02 5.07
CA LYS A 27 9.41 5.40 5.95
C LYS A 27 8.77 4.66 7.13
N SER A 28 7.70 5.20 7.71
CA SER A 28 6.99 4.53 8.80
C SER A 28 6.34 3.21 8.38
N CYS A 29 5.75 3.17 7.17
CA CYS A 29 5.19 1.94 6.60
C CYS A 29 6.27 0.89 6.30
N LEU A 30 7.39 1.31 5.72
CA LEU A 30 8.49 0.40 5.37
C LEU A 30 9.16 -0.23 6.60
N GLN A 31 9.10 0.45 7.76
CA GLN A 31 9.70 -0.02 9.02
C GLN A 31 8.68 -0.56 10.02
N ALA A 32 7.38 -0.55 9.68
CA ALA A 32 6.26 -0.90 10.56
C ALA A 32 6.35 -0.21 11.95
N ARG A 33 6.80 1.05 11.98
CA ARG A 33 6.92 1.88 13.19
C ARG A 33 6.81 3.36 12.86
N ALA A 34 6.27 4.15 13.77
CA ALA A 34 6.19 5.60 13.58
C ALA A 34 7.59 6.22 13.61
N VAL A 35 7.98 6.93 12.54
CA VAL A 35 9.25 7.69 12.48
C VAL A 35 9.05 9.19 12.71
N ALA A 36 7.81 9.64 12.78
CA ALA A 36 7.43 11.03 13.05
C ALA A 36 6.16 11.10 13.91
N PRO A 37 5.98 12.14 14.76
CA PRO A 37 4.80 12.28 15.62
C PRO A 37 3.47 12.43 14.86
N SER A 38 3.52 12.87 13.59
CA SER A 38 2.34 12.98 12.73
C SER A 38 1.78 11.64 12.25
N VAL A 39 2.57 10.55 12.39
CA VAL A 39 2.24 9.23 11.87
C VAL A 39 1.95 8.28 13.01
N THR A 40 0.81 7.59 12.95
CA THR A 40 0.52 6.44 13.81
C THR A 40 0.66 5.16 13.00
N ILE A 41 1.32 4.15 13.58
CA ILE A 41 1.38 2.80 13.03
C ILE A 41 0.68 1.83 13.97
N ARG A 42 -0.19 1.00 13.40
CA ARG A 42 -0.80 -0.17 14.07
C ARG A 42 -0.32 -1.42 13.36
N ASN A 43 0.49 -2.22 14.04
CA ASN A 43 0.94 -3.49 13.49
C ASN A 43 -0.21 -4.49 13.47
N ILE A 44 -0.29 -5.25 12.38
CA ILE A 44 -1.24 -6.34 12.23
C ILE A 44 -0.49 -7.61 12.63
N ASN A 45 -0.82 -8.15 13.80
CA ASN A 45 -0.35 -9.46 14.20
C ASN A 45 -1.10 -10.51 13.39
N VAL A 46 -0.35 -11.38 12.73
CA VAL A 46 -0.92 -12.45 11.92
C VAL A 46 -1.00 -13.70 12.77
N ASP A 47 -2.13 -13.86 13.43
CA ASP A 47 -2.37 -15.03 14.30
C ASP A 47 -2.75 -16.26 13.47
N GLU A 48 -3.57 -16.06 12.44
CA GLU A 48 -4.04 -17.11 11.54
C GLU A 48 -3.92 -16.67 10.08
N VAL A 49 -3.52 -17.61 9.23
CA VAL A 49 -3.43 -17.43 7.78
C VAL A 49 -4.31 -18.45 7.10
N PHE A 50 -5.15 -17.99 6.18
CA PHE A 50 -5.98 -18.81 5.32
C PHE A 50 -5.42 -18.85 3.90
N GLN A 51 -5.73 -19.93 3.19
CA GLN A 51 -5.41 -20.08 1.79
C GLN A 51 -6.69 -20.36 1.01
N GLU A 52 -6.79 -19.78 -0.18
CA GLU A 52 -7.94 -19.95 -1.07
C GLU A 52 -7.47 -20.02 -2.53
N ASP A 53 -7.67 -21.17 -3.15
CA ASP A 53 -7.48 -21.34 -4.58
C ASP A 53 -8.59 -20.63 -5.36
N ASP A 54 -8.27 -20.14 -6.56
CA ASP A 54 -9.20 -19.44 -7.46
C ASP A 54 -9.91 -18.21 -6.84
N TYR A 55 -9.32 -17.60 -5.80
CA TYR A 55 -9.84 -16.45 -5.04
C TYR A 55 -10.56 -15.40 -5.91
N ALA A 56 -9.88 -14.86 -6.93
CA ALA A 56 -10.52 -13.99 -7.91
C ALA A 56 -9.67 -13.78 -9.16
N ASN A 57 -10.30 -13.71 -10.33
CA ASN A 57 -9.64 -13.40 -11.61
C ASN A 57 -8.44 -14.32 -11.93
N GLY A 58 -8.50 -15.59 -11.50
CA GLY A 58 -7.42 -16.57 -11.64
C GLY A 58 -6.22 -16.35 -10.72
N PHE A 59 -6.35 -15.51 -9.69
CA PHE A 59 -5.38 -15.43 -8.59
C PHE A 59 -5.72 -16.44 -7.51
N ASN A 60 -4.70 -17.10 -6.99
CA ASN A 60 -4.77 -17.90 -5.78
C ASN A 60 -4.31 -17.03 -4.61
N ALA A 61 -5.05 -17.04 -3.51
CA ALA A 61 -4.73 -16.31 -2.31
C ALA A 61 -3.98 -17.23 -1.34
N GLY A 62 -2.65 -17.25 -1.43
CA GLY A 62 -1.80 -18.09 -0.59
C GLY A 62 -1.54 -17.53 0.82
N TYR A 63 -1.99 -16.31 1.11
CA TYR A 63 -1.81 -15.67 2.41
C TYR A 63 -2.92 -14.67 2.70
N ILE A 64 -4.02 -15.12 3.31
CA ILE A 64 -5.13 -14.28 3.76
C ILE A 64 -5.08 -14.16 5.28
N LEU A 65 -5.19 -12.94 5.80
CA LEU A 65 -5.34 -12.65 7.21
C LEU A 65 -6.61 -11.81 7.43
N LYS A 66 -7.22 -11.92 8.61
CA LYS A 66 -8.37 -11.09 8.99
C LYS A 66 -7.99 -10.14 10.11
N TYR A 67 -8.16 -8.84 9.87
CA TYR A 67 -7.90 -7.80 10.86
C TYR A 67 -9.13 -6.91 11.01
N GLU A 68 -9.68 -6.82 12.23
CA GLU A 68 -10.91 -6.07 12.54
C GLU A 68 -12.06 -6.40 11.56
N GLY A 69 -12.22 -7.69 11.22
CA GLY A 69 -13.25 -8.16 10.28
C GLY A 69 -12.97 -7.89 8.80
N THR A 70 -11.82 -7.30 8.45
CA THR A 70 -11.41 -7.05 7.07
C THR A 70 -10.41 -8.09 6.60
N ASP A 71 -10.70 -8.73 5.47
CA ASP A 71 -9.74 -9.63 4.81
C ASP A 71 -8.63 -8.81 4.16
N MET A 72 -7.40 -9.14 4.49
CA MET A 72 -6.19 -8.55 3.92
C MET A 72 -5.24 -9.67 3.52
N GLY A 73 -4.22 -9.37 2.71
CA GLY A 73 -3.21 -10.37 2.43
C GLY A 73 -2.58 -10.26 1.06
N TYR A 74 -2.22 -11.40 0.51
CA TYR A 74 -1.47 -11.56 -0.73
C TYR A 74 -2.10 -12.64 -1.60
N ALA A 75 -2.15 -12.37 -2.90
CA ALA A 75 -2.56 -13.30 -3.92
C ALA A 75 -1.59 -13.29 -5.10
N GLU A 76 -1.47 -14.43 -5.78
CA GLU A 76 -0.60 -14.59 -6.93
C GLU A 76 -1.27 -15.26 -8.12
N ARG A 77 -0.85 -14.84 -9.31
CA ARG A 77 -1.19 -15.45 -10.59
C ARG A 77 -0.04 -15.19 -11.54
N LYS A 78 0.81 -16.19 -11.79
CA LYS A 78 2.02 -16.02 -12.62
C LYS A 78 1.68 -15.30 -13.94
N PRO A 79 2.37 -14.19 -14.30
CA PRO A 79 3.53 -13.59 -13.63
C PRO A 79 3.21 -12.45 -12.63
N ASP A 80 1.94 -12.22 -12.33
CA ASP A 80 1.43 -11.09 -11.55
C ASP A 80 1.17 -11.46 -10.08
N GLN A 81 1.16 -10.44 -9.23
CA GLN A 81 0.92 -10.55 -7.78
C GLN A 81 0.02 -9.39 -7.35
N ALA A 82 -0.71 -9.56 -6.25
CA ALA A 82 -1.62 -8.57 -5.75
C ALA A 82 -1.71 -8.56 -4.22
N LEU A 83 -1.95 -7.38 -3.66
CA LEU A 83 -2.47 -7.29 -2.30
C LEU A 83 -3.97 -7.57 -2.28
N ILE A 84 -4.42 -8.24 -1.25
CA ILE A 84 -5.84 -8.37 -0.91
C ILE A 84 -6.15 -7.30 0.12
N TYR A 85 -7.24 -6.56 -0.09
CA TYR A 85 -7.83 -5.72 0.95
C TYR A 85 -9.35 -5.64 0.75
N SER A 86 -10.10 -5.99 1.78
CA SER A 86 -11.57 -6.00 1.80
C SER A 86 -12.15 -6.75 0.59
N GLY A 87 -11.67 -7.98 0.37
CA GLY A 87 -12.15 -8.84 -0.72
C GLY A 87 -11.65 -8.48 -2.12
N LYS A 88 -10.80 -7.45 -2.27
CA LYS A 88 -10.38 -6.91 -3.58
C LYS A 88 -8.88 -7.07 -3.83
N LEU A 89 -8.54 -7.29 -5.09
CA LEU A 89 -7.16 -7.44 -5.57
C LEU A 89 -6.57 -6.09 -6.04
N TYR A 90 -5.39 -5.76 -5.52
CA TYR A 90 -4.59 -4.59 -5.90
C TYR A 90 -3.26 -5.06 -6.47
N ARG A 91 -3.16 -5.08 -7.80
CA ARG A 91 -2.00 -5.64 -8.51
C ARG A 91 -0.73 -4.85 -8.26
N LEU A 92 0.32 -5.54 -7.82
CA LEU A 92 1.62 -4.94 -7.53
C LEU A 92 2.23 -4.30 -8.78
N SER A 93 2.07 -4.95 -9.94
CA SER A 93 2.54 -4.47 -11.25
C SER A 93 1.92 -3.13 -11.68
N LYS A 94 0.79 -2.72 -11.09
CA LYS A 94 0.10 -1.45 -11.35
C LYS A 94 0.36 -0.38 -10.29
N SER A 95 1.22 -0.65 -9.32
CA SER A 95 1.52 0.31 -8.26
C SER A 95 2.26 1.54 -8.80
N ILE A 96 1.96 2.69 -8.19
CA ILE A 96 2.55 3.98 -8.51
C ILE A 96 3.90 4.09 -7.79
N PRO A 97 5.04 4.14 -8.50
CA PRO A 97 6.34 4.31 -7.85
C PRO A 97 6.45 5.71 -7.23
N ILE A 98 6.97 5.80 -6.00
CA ILE A 98 7.12 7.09 -5.29
C ILE A 98 8.55 7.33 -4.78
N GLY A 99 8.99 8.59 -4.91
CA GLY A 99 10.33 9.07 -4.55
C GLY A 99 11.33 9.09 -5.71
N ASN A 100 12.59 9.38 -5.41
CA ASN A 100 13.69 9.47 -6.40
C ASN A 100 14.05 8.12 -7.04
N ASN A 101 13.41 7.04 -6.58
CA ASN A 101 13.54 5.70 -7.12
C ASN A 101 12.57 5.45 -8.27
N GLY A 102 12.31 6.43 -9.14
CA GLY A 102 11.42 6.30 -10.31
C GLY A 102 11.82 5.18 -11.30
N LYS A 103 12.99 4.54 -11.10
CA LYS A 103 13.45 3.35 -11.83
C LYS A 103 13.19 2.03 -11.10
N ALA A 104 12.86 2.06 -9.81
CA ALA A 104 12.57 0.87 -9.03
C ALA A 104 11.23 0.28 -9.49
N LYS A 105 11.28 -0.95 -9.98
CA LYS A 105 10.10 -1.69 -10.40
C LYS A 105 9.44 -2.33 -9.18
N PRO A 106 8.10 -2.43 -9.14
CA PRO A 106 7.40 -3.22 -8.13
C PRO A 106 8.02 -4.61 -8.04
N ALA A 107 8.40 -5.00 -6.84
CA ALA A 107 9.09 -6.25 -6.57
C ALA A 107 8.15 -7.26 -5.91
N ALA A 108 8.39 -8.54 -6.21
CA ALA A 108 7.84 -9.63 -5.43
C ALA A 108 8.41 -9.62 -4.01
N PHE A 109 7.65 -10.16 -3.07
CA PHE A 109 8.07 -10.31 -1.68
C PHE A 109 7.51 -11.60 -1.10
N ASN A 110 8.15 -12.13 -0.06
CA ASN A 110 7.60 -13.24 0.72
C ASN A 110 6.57 -12.73 1.74
N PRO A 111 5.28 -13.08 1.62
CA PRO A 111 4.23 -12.56 2.51
C PRO A 111 4.39 -13.01 3.97
N MET A 112 5.08 -14.12 4.22
CA MET A 112 5.35 -14.62 5.58
C MET A 112 6.45 -13.83 6.30
N LEU A 113 7.36 -13.20 5.56
CA LEU A 113 8.46 -12.41 6.12
C LEU A 113 8.17 -10.89 6.10
N ALA A 114 7.10 -10.49 5.44
CA ALA A 114 6.69 -9.10 5.37
C ALA A 114 6.04 -8.63 6.68
N GLN A 115 6.20 -7.34 6.95
CA GLN A 115 5.53 -6.65 8.04
C GLN A 115 4.24 -6.01 7.53
N TRP A 116 3.13 -6.34 8.18
CA TRP A 116 1.79 -5.87 7.84
C TRP A 116 1.35 -4.82 8.86
N SER A 117 0.89 -3.66 8.41
CA SER A 117 0.46 -2.59 9.31
C SER A 117 -0.60 -1.66 8.69
N LEU A 118 -1.27 -0.91 9.56
CA LEU A 118 -2.07 0.25 9.17
C LEU A 118 -1.34 1.53 9.59
N ALA A 119 -1.14 2.42 8.64
CA ALA A 119 -0.56 3.74 8.88
C ALA A 119 -1.61 4.83 8.77
N LYS A 120 -1.51 5.85 9.62
CA LYS A 120 -2.38 7.03 9.58
C LYS A 120 -1.55 8.30 9.71
N GLU A 121 -1.79 9.25 8.81
CA GLU A 121 -1.28 10.63 8.91
C GLU A 121 -2.41 11.60 8.59
N GLY A 122 -2.86 12.35 9.60
CA GLY A 122 -4.05 13.20 9.49
C GLY A 122 -5.30 12.42 9.07
N LYS A 123 -5.85 12.76 7.90
CA LYS A 123 -7.05 12.13 7.33
C LYS A 123 -6.74 10.96 6.39
N HIS A 124 -5.46 10.69 6.12
CA HIS A 124 -5.05 9.63 5.22
C HIS A 124 -4.72 8.37 6.01
N GLN A 125 -5.22 7.23 5.54
CA GLN A 125 -4.97 5.93 6.12
C GLN A 125 -4.51 4.97 5.03
N TYR A 126 -3.53 4.14 5.36
CA TYR A 126 -2.90 3.22 4.43
C TYR A 126 -2.81 1.83 5.02
N PHE A 127 -3.04 0.83 4.17
CA PHE A 127 -2.61 -0.54 4.43
C PHE A 127 -1.20 -0.72 3.89
N CYS A 128 -0.28 -1.09 4.76
CA CYS A 128 1.15 -1.08 4.50
C CYS A 128 1.74 -2.49 4.61
N VAL A 129 2.59 -2.80 3.63
CA VAL A 129 3.38 -4.03 3.57
C VAL A 129 4.84 -3.64 3.40
N GLY A 130 5.63 -3.77 4.45
CA GLY A 130 7.08 -3.53 4.44
C GLY A 130 7.85 -4.84 4.36
N PHE A 131 8.90 -4.91 3.55
CA PHE A 131 9.70 -6.12 3.38
C PHE A 131 11.17 -5.80 3.09
N ASN A 132 12.01 -6.78 3.40
CA ASN A 132 13.40 -6.82 2.93
C ASN A 132 13.44 -7.54 1.58
N PHE A 133 14.38 -7.18 0.70
CA PHE A 133 14.56 -7.90 -0.55
C PHE A 133 15.29 -9.23 -0.29
N ASP A 134 14.72 -10.34 -0.75
CA ASP A 134 15.25 -11.71 -0.56
C ASP A 134 16.72 -11.82 -1.04
N GLY A 135 17.66 -11.62 -0.11
CA GLY A 135 19.11 -11.72 -0.32
C GLY A 135 19.86 -10.41 -0.62
N LEU A 136 19.17 -9.35 -1.07
CA LEU A 136 19.75 -8.00 -1.20
C LEU A 136 19.65 -7.29 0.15
N GLY A 137 20.64 -7.57 1.01
CA GLY A 137 20.65 -7.17 2.41
C GLY A 137 21.45 -8.12 3.30
N GLN A 138 22.06 -9.19 2.76
CA GLN A 138 22.87 -10.11 3.57
C GLN A 138 24.35 -9.70 3.67
N SER A 139 24.84 -8.73 2.88
CA SER A 139 26.14 -8.08 3.07
C SER A 139 26.22 -6.71 2.38
N GLY A 140 27.01 -5.77 2.95
CA GLY A 140 27.27 -4.45 2.38
C GLY A 140 26.19 -3.38 2.65
N SER A 141 26.23 -2.29 1.87
CA SER A 141 25.43 -1.05 2.05
C SER A 141 23.90 -1.20 1.93
N PHE A 142 23.39 -2.38 1.56
CA PHE A 142 21.97 -2.64 1.27
C PHE A 142 21.17 -3.24 2.43
N GLN A 143 21.81 -3.55 3.58
CA GLN A 143 21.13 -4.05 4.79
C GLN A 143 20.00 -3.16 5.30
N ASN A 144 20.02 -1.88 4.94
CA ASN A 144 19.06 -0.88 5.41
C ASN A 144 18.09 -0.45 4.30
N VAL A 145 18.04 -1.16 3.18
CA VAL A 145 17.13 -0.83 2.08
C VAL A 145 15.87 -1.67 2.18
N HIS A 146 14.78 -1.00 2.54
CA HIS A 146 13.46 -1.62 2.67
C HIS A 146 12.61 -1.31 1.44
N GLY A 147 11.89 -2.33 0.97
CA GLY A 147 10.84 -2.21 -0.04
C GLY A 147 9.46 -2.28 0.60
N GLY A 148 8.45 -1.75 -0.08
CA GLY A 148 7.09 -1.89 0.42
C GLY A 148 6.01 -1.29 -0.44
N TYR A 149 4.80 -1.70 -0.11
CA TYR A 149 3.56 -1.28 -0.74
C TYR A 149 2.68 -0.51 0.24
N LEU A 150 2.06 0.55 -0.24
CA LEU A 150 1.13 1.38 0.53
C LEU A 150 -0.17 1.52 -0.25
N LEU A 151 -1.23 0.86 0.22
CA LEU A 151 -2.57 1.00 -0.34
C LEU A 151 -3.31 2.11 0.40
N ASN A 152 -3.63 3.21 -0.26
CA ASN A 152 -4.45 4.26 0.31
C ASN A 152 -5.91 3.77 0.45
N LEU A 153 -6.43 3.78 1.68
CA LEU A 153 -7.73 3.20 1.98
C LEU A 153 -8.91 4.06 1.52
N LYS A 154 -8.67 5.32 1.14
CA LYS A 154 -9.70 6.25 0.65
C LYS A 154 -9.84 6.20 -0.86
N ASN A 155 -8.76 6.45 -1.60
CA ASN A 155 -8.80 6.53 -3.06
C ASN A 155 -8.42 5.22 -3.76
N ARG A 156 -7.90 4.23 -3.01
CA ARG A 156 -7.53 2.90 -3.50
C ARG A 156 -6.31 2.86 -4.42
N ASP A 157 -5.51 3.93 -4.42
CA ASP A 157 -4.21 3.95 -5.08
C ASP A 157 -3.21 3.07 -4.32
N LEU A 158 -2.52 2.20 -5.05
CA LEU A 158 -1.42 1.40 -4.53
C LEU A 158 -0.11 2.07 -4.92
N TYR A 159 0.72 2.40 -3.93
CA TYR A 159 2.05 2.94 -4.14
C TYR A 159 3.13 1.90 -3.87
N PHE A 160 4.27 2.03 -4.55
CA PHE A 160 5.47 1.24 -4.30
C PHE A 160 6.64 2.14 -3.94
N ALA A 161 7.34 1.80 -2.87
CA ALA A 161 8.48 2.56 -2.39
C ALA A 161 9.65 1.65 -2.04
N VAL A 162 10.85 2.20 -2.25
CA VAL A 162 12.11 1.66 -1.75
C VAL A 162 12.84 2.78 -1.03
N ARG A 163 13.37 2.57 0.17
CA ARG A 163 14.13 3.57 0.94
C ARG A 163 15.28 2.96 1.72
N ASP A 164 16.37 3.71 1.85
CA ASP A 164 17.36 3.47 2.90
C ASP A 164 16.80 4.01 4.22
N ILE A 165 16.64 3.15 5.23
CA ILE A 165 16.00 3.49 6.50
C ILE A 165 16.94 4.17 7.51
N ARG A 166 18.23 4.36 7.17
CA ARG A 166 19.18 5.15 7.98
C ARG A 166 19.07 6.65 7.75
N GLN A 167 18.55 7.04 6.59
CA GLN A 167 18.41 8.44 6.17
C GLN A 167 16.98 8.92 6.38
#